data_AF-A0AAW1GI16-F1
#
_entry.id   AF-A0AAW1GI16-F1
#
_cell.length_a   1.000
_cell.length_b   1.000
_cell.length_c   1.000
_cell.angle_alpha   90.00
_cell.angle_beta   90.00
_cell.angle_gamma   90.00
#
_symmetry.space_group_name_H-M   'P 1'
#
loop_
_entity.id
_entity.type
_entity.pdbx_description
1 polymer ?
#
loop_
_entity_poly.entity_id
_entity_poly.type
_entity_poly.pdbx_seq_one_letter_code
_entity_poly.pdbx_strand_id
1 'polypeptide(L)'
;MQTISTFSWIKEQITRSISVSLMIYIMTRPSSSNAYPVFAQQGYDNPREATGRIVCANCHLANKPVDIEVPQTILPDTVFEAVVQIPYDRQLKQVLANGKKGGLNVGAVLILPEGFELAPPNRISPEIKEKIGNLSFQSYRPNKKNIIVIGPVPGQKYSEITFPILSQTPLLRKMFTS
;
A
#
# COMPACT_ATOMS: atom_id res chain seq x y z
N MET A 1 -33.11 59.22 -7.14
CA MET A 1 -32.73 58.52 -5.89
C MET A 1 -33.01 57.01 -5.92
N GLN A 2 -34.10 56.53 -6.56
CA GLN A 2 -34.45 55.09 -6.60
C GLN A 2 -33.56 54.20 -7.49
N THR A 3 -32.90 54.75 -8.50
CA THR A 3 -32.05 53.98 -9.45
C THR A 3 -30.68 53.57 -8.88
N ILE A 4 -30.20 54.27 -7.84
CA ILE A 4 -28.89 53.99 -7.22
C ILE A 4 -29.03 52.84 -6.20
N SER A 5 -30.14 52.77 -5.47
CA SER A 5 -30.40 51.71 -4.49
C SER A 5 -30.68 50.35 -5.15
N THR A 6 -31.38 50.34 -6.29
CA THR A 6 -31.62 49.10 -7.06
C THR A 6 -30.32 48.56 -7.67
N PHE A 7 -29.45 49.43 -8.16
CA PHE A 7 -28.15 49.03 -8.70
C PHE A 7 -27.22 48.47 -7.60
N SER A 8 -27.26 49.04 -6.40
CA SER A 8 -26.53 48.52 -5.23
C SER A 8 -27.04 47.15 -4.80
N TRP A 9 -28.37 46.96 -4.74
CA TRP A 9 -28.99 45.68 -4.35
C TRP A 9 -28.73 44.57 -5.38
N ILE A 10 -28.76 44.91 -6.67
CA ILE A 10 -28.40 43.99 -7.76
C ILE A 10 -26.93 43.59 -7.67
N LYS A 11 -26.02 44.53 -7.40
CA LYS A 11 -24.60 44.23 -7.20
C LYS A 11 -24.37 43.27 -6.03
N GLU A 12 -25.03 43.51 -4.90
CA GLU A 12 -24.90 42.65 -3.72
C GLU A 12 -25.41 41.22 -3.98
N GLN A 13 -26.51 41.08 -4.72
CA GLN A 13 -27.01 39.76 -5.13
C GLN A 13 -26.10 39.05 -6.15
N ILE A 14 -25.50 39.79 -7.09
CA ILE A 14 -24.52 39.23 -8.02
C ILE A 14 -23.28 38.77 -7.25
N THR A 15 -22.77 39.57 -6.30
CA THR A 15 -21.61 39.19 -5.48
C THR A 15 -21.88 37.96 -4.62
N ARG A 16 -23.08 37.85 -4.02
CA ARG A 16 -23.51 36.65 -3.28
C ARG A 16 -23.66 35.43 -4.18
N SER A 17 -24.23 35.59 -5.37
CA SER A 17 -24.40 34.47 -6.31
C SER A 17 -23.05 33.93 -6.81
N ILE A 18 -22.09 34.83 -7.08
CA ILE A 18 -20.71 34.46 -7.45
C ILE A 18 -20.00 33.75 -6.30
N SER A 19 -20.12 34.24 -5.05
CA SER A 19 -19.46 33.62 -3.91
C SER A 19 -20.00 32.21 -3.61
N VAL A 20 -21.32 32.03 -3.71
CA VAL A 20 -21.96 30.72 -3.56
C VAL A 20 -21.53 29.77 -4.68
N SER A 21 -21.51 30.23 -5.93
CA SER A 21 -21.06 29.42 -7.08
C SER A 21 -19.60 28.99 -6.94
N LEU A 22 -18.73 29.87 -6.45
CA LEU A 22 -17.32 29.57 -6.21
C LEU A 22 -17.13 28.53 -5.10
N MET A 23 -17.91 28.61 -4.01
CA MET A 23 -17.89 27.63 -2.93
C MET A 23 -18.35 26.24 -3.40
N ILE A 24 -19.42 26.18 -4.21
CA ILE A 24 -19.90 24.92 -4.80
C ILE A 24 -18.84 24.32 -5.73
N TYR A 25 -18.16 25.15 -6.53
CA TYR A 25 -17.09 24.70 -7.42
C TYR A 25 -15.89 24.11 -6.65
N ILE A 26 -15.56 24.66 -5.48
CA ILE A 26 -14.48 24.13 -4.64
C ILE A 26 -14.89 22.80 -3.99
N MET A 27 -16.12 22.68 -3.48
CA MET A 27 -16.60 21.45 -2.83
C MET A 27 -16.82 20.28 -3.80
N THR A 28 -17.07 20.56 -5.08
CA THR A 28 -17.28 19.53 -6.11
C THR A 28 -15.98 19.04 -6.76
N ARG A 29 -14.81 19.57 -6.35
CA ARG A 29 -13.53 19.07 -6.84
C ARG A 29 -13.24 17.68 -6.23
N PRO A 30 -13.01 16.64 -7.04
CA PRO A 30 -12.60 15.35 -6.52
C PRO A 30 -11.24 15.47 -5.86
N SER A 31 -11.14 15.01 -4.61
CA SER A 31 -9.86 14.91 -3.91
C SER A 31 -9.06 13.74 -4.50
N SER A 32 -7.78 13.95 -4.78
CA SER A 32 -6.91 12.88 -5.25
C SER A 32 -6.67 11.86 -4.12
N SER A 33 -7.21 10.65 -4.27
CA SER A 33 -6.89 9.54 -3.38
C SER A 33 -5.54 8.94 -3.78
N ASN A 34 -4.51 9.19 -2.98
CA ASN A 34 -3.25 8.46 -3.09
C ASN A 34 -3.33 7.26 -2.14
N ALA A 35 -3.02 6.06 -2.62
CA ALA A 35 -3.10 4.85 -1.81
C ALA A 35 -1.78 4.08 -1.95
N TYR A 36 -0.94 4.24 -0.93
CA TYR A 36 0.42 3.73 -0.84
C TYR A 36 0.61 3.06 0.52
N PRO A 37 1.45 2.02 0.64
CA PRO A 37 1.73 1.37 1.92
C PRO A 37 2.15 2.33 3.04
N VAL A 38 2.82 3.44 2.69
CA VAL A 38 3.21 4.49 3.65
C VAL A 38 2.01 5.12 4.37
N PHE A 39 0.84 5.23 3.74
CA PHE A 39 -0.36 5.75 4.41
C PHE A 39 -0.93 4.75 5.42
N ALA A 40 -0.81 3.45 5.14
CA ALA A 40 -1.12 2.44 6.14
C ALA A 40 -0.17 2.55 7.34
N GLN A 41 1.12 2.80 7.12
CA GLN A 41 2.08 3.03 8.20
C GLN A 41 1.79 4.32 8.98
N GLN A 42 1.33 5.38 8.33
CA GLN A 42 1.05 6.65 9.01
C GLN A 42 -0.27 6.63 9.78
N GLY A 43 -1.32 6.00 9.23
CA GLY A 43 -2.66 6.01 9.80
C GLY A 43 -2.95 4.89 10.80
N TYR A 44 -2.14 3.82 10.83
CA TYR A 44 -2.40 2.64 11.64
C TYR A 44 -1.11 2.12 12.28
N ASP A 45 -1.20 1.66 13.53
CA ASP A 45 -0.07 1.04 14.23
C ASP A 45 0.11 -0.44 13.89
N ASN A 46 -0.97 -1.11 13.50
CA ASN A 46 -0.98 -2.48 13.05
C ASN A 46 -1.74 -2.54 11.72
N PRO A 47 -1.16 -3.13 10.65
CA PRO A 47 -1.86 -3.21 9.38
C PRO A 47 -2.99 -4.25 9.37
N ARG A 48 -3.13 -5.06 10.42
CA ARG A 48 -4.19 -6.06 10.60
C ARG A 48 -5.10 -5.66 11.76
N GLU A 49 -6.38 -5.54 11.47
CA GLU A 49 -7.45 -5.32 12.45
C GLU A 49 -7.76 -6.61 13.23
N ALA A 50 -8.46 -6.51 14.36
CA ALA A 50 -8.83 -7.66 15.19
C ALA A 50 -9.68 -8.70 14.44
N THR A 51 -10.44 -8.26 13.44
CA THR A 51 -11.24 -9.13 12.55
C THR A 51 -10.39 -9.90 11.54
N GLY A 52 -9.10 -9.57 11.42
CA GLY A 52 -8.21 -10.06 10.38
C GLY A 52 -8.23 -9.24 9.08
N ARG A 53 -9.10 -8.23 8.98
CA ARG A 53 -9.13 -7.28 7.87
C ARG A 53 -7.82 -6.48 7.81
N ILE A 54 -7.32 -6.25 6.59
CA ILE A 54 -6.11 -5.44 6.35
C ILE A 54 -6.51 -3.98 6.09
N VAL A 55 -5.83 -3.04 6.73
CA VAL A 55 -6.17 -1.60 6.73
C VAL A 55 -6.12 -0.96 5.34
N CYS A 56 -5.43 -1.58 4.37
CA CYS A 56 -5.46 -1.18 2.96
C CYS A 56 -6.89 -1.14 2.41
N ALA A 57 -7.79 -1.99 2.90
CA ALA A 57 -9.20 -2.06 2.50
C ALA A 57 -10.03 -0.84 2.96
N ASN A 58 -9.51 0.01 3.85
CA ASN A 58 -10.19 1.23 4.27
C ASN A 58 -10.10 2.34 3.18
N CYS A 59 -9.17 2.19 2.22
CA CYS A 59 -9.05 3.08 1.06
C CYS A 59 -9.23 2.34 -0.28
N HIS A 60 -8.68 1.13 -0.42
CA HIS A 60 -8.86 0.29 -1.61
C HIS A 60 -10.15 -0.51 -1.49
N LEU A 61 -11.26 0.10 -1.91
CA LEU A 61 -12.61 -0.45 -1.72
C LEU A 61 -12.95 -1.62 -2.66
N ALA A 62 -12.27 -1.70 -3.81
CA ALA A 62 -12.46 -2.79 -4.76
C ALA A 62 -11.72 -4.05 -4.29
N ASN A 63 -12.39 -5.20 -4.38
CA ASN A 63 -11.80 -6.50 -4.07
C ASN A 63 -11.19 -7.12 -5.34
N LYS A 64 -9.94 -7.59 -5.24
CA LYS A 64 -9.24 -8.39 -6.24
C LYS A 64 -8.52 -9.54 -5.54
N PRO A 65 -8.48 -10.73 -6.16
CA PRO A 65 -7.78 -11.86 -5.58
C PRO A 65 -6.28 -11.57 -5.49
N VAL A 66 -5.65 -12.13 -4.47
CA VAL A 66 -4.20 -12.17 -4.27
C VAL A 66 -3.86 -13.58 -3.78
N ASP A 67 -2.77 -14.13 -4.27
CA ASP A 67 -2.30 -15.45 -3.89
C ASP A 67 -0.92 -15.36 -3.23
N ILE A 68 -0.63 -16.32 -2.37
CA ILE A 68 0.66 -16.45 -1.71
C ILE A 68 1.15 -17.89 -1.78
N GLU A 69 2.35 -18.07 -2.29
CA GLU A 69 3.04 -19.36 -2.33
C GLU A 69 4.21 -19.33 -1.35
N VAL A 70 4.25 -20.32 -0.47
CA VAL A 70 5.32 -20.55 0.49
C VAL A 70 5.62 -22.04 0.56
N PRO A 71 6.86 -22.44 0.91
CA PRO A 71 7.16 -23.85 1.16
C PRO A 71 6.28 -24.40 2.28
N GLN A 72 5.87 -25.67 2.15
CA GLN A 72 5.08 -26.35 3.18
C GLN A 72 5.83 -26.42 4.54
N THR A 73 7.15 -26.57 4.50
CA THR A 73 7.99 -26.65 5.69
C THR A 73 9.32 -25.97 5.41
N ILE A 74 9.83 -25.32 6.44
CA ILE A 74 11.06 -24.53 6.41
C ILE A 74 11.96 -24.98 7.55
N LEU A 75 13.23 -25.17 7.24
CA LEU A 75 14.24 -25.42 8.26
C LEU A 75 14.54 -24.11 9.01
N PRO A 76 15.00 -24.19 10.27
CA PRO A 76 15.41 -23.00 11.01
C PRO A 76 16.66 -22.33 10.39
N ASP A 77 16.84 -21.02 10.61
CA ASP A 77 17.94 -20.21 10.05
C ASP A 77 18.16 -20.43 8.53
N THR A 78 17.08 -20.63 7.81
CA THR A 78 17.07 -20.84 6.35
C THR A 78 16.34 -19.72 5.65
N VAL A 79 16.89 -19.28 4.52
CA VAL A 79 16.24 -18.32 3.61
C VAL A 79 15.32 -19.08 2.67
N PHE A 80 14.08 -18.63 2.54
CA PHE A 80 13.10 -19.17 1.60
C PHE A 80 12.36 -18.07 0.86
N GLU A 81 11.71 -18.43 -0.24
CA GLU A 81 10.91 -17.53 -1.07
C GLU A 81 9.45 -17.57 -0.59
N ALA A 82 8.87 -16.40 -0.30
CA ALA A 82 7.43 -16.23 -0.24
C ALA A 82 7.00 -15.42 -1.47
N VAL A 83 6.23 -16.03 -2.37
CA VAL A 83 5.84 -15.42 -3.65
C VAL A 83 4.41 -14.91 -3.53
N VAL A 84 4.22 -13.60 -3.65
CA VAL A 84 2.90 -12.96 -3.65
C VAL A 84 2.51 -12.67 -5.08
N GLN A 85 1.36 -13.20 -5.52
CA GLN A 85 0.80 -12.97 -6.84
C GLN A 85 -0.37 -11.98 -6.73
N ILE A 86 -0.34 -10.94 -7.57
CA ILE A 86 -1.34 -9.88 -7.64
C ILE A 86 -1.90 -9.88 -9.07
N PRO A 87 -2.79 -10.83 -9.40
CA PRO A 87 -3.34 -10.96 -10.75
C PRO A 87 -4.24 -9.77 -11.08
N TYR A 88 -4.03 -9.21 -12.27
CA TYR A 88 -4.93 -8.23 -12.87
C TYR A 88 -4.87 -8.32 -14.39
N ASP A 89 -5.91 -7.84 -15.05
CA ASP A 89 -5.91 -7.75 -16.51
C ASP A 89 -4.99 -6.61 -16.97
N ARG A 90 -3.84 -7.00 -17.53
CA ARG A 90 -2.78 -6.10 -18.02
C ARG A 90 -3.20 -5.26 -19.23
N GLN A 91 -4.30 -5.60 -19.90
CA GLN A 91 -4.85 -4.80 -21.00
C GLN A 91 -5.66 -3.61 -20.46
N LEU A 92 -6.16 -3.70 -19.22
CA LEU A 92 -6.92 -2.63 -18.60
C LEU A 92 -5.99 -1.51 -18.08
N LYS A 93 -6.46 -0.27 -18.27
CA LYS A 93 -5.79 0.94 -17.79
C LYS A 93 -6.64 1.59 -16.71
N GLN A 94 -6.00 2.06 -15.65
CA GLN A 94 -6.65 2.85 -14.61
C GLN A 94 -6.66 4.34 -14.95
N VAL A 95 -7.55 5.10 -14.29
CA VAL A 95 -7.52 6.56 -14.32
C VAL A 95 -6.41 7.03 -13.37
N LEU A 96 -5.44 7.76 -13.90
CA LEU A 96 -4.33 8.35 -13.13
C LEU A 96 -4.77 9.64 -12.44
N ALA A 97 -3.95 10.15 -11.52
CA ALA A 97 -4.20 11.40 -10.81
C ALA A 97 -4.39 12.62 -11.72
N ASN A 98 -3.86 12.59 -12.96
CA ASN A 98 -4.04 13.63 -13.97
C ASN A 98 -5.30 13.44 -14.84
N GLY A 99 -6.16 12.46 -14.51
CA GLY A 99 -7.38 12.13 -15.25
C GLY A 99 -7.15 11.30 -16.53
N LYS A 100 -5.90 11.05 -16.95
CA LYS A 100 -5.60 10.23 -18.13
C LYS A 100 -5.58 8.74 -17.78
N LYS A 101 -5.77 7.88 -18.79
CA LYS A 101 -5.65 6.42 -18.63
C LYS A 101 -4.18 6.00 -18.65
N GLY A 102 -3.77 5.15 -17.71
CA GLY A 102 -2.40 4.62 -17.61
C GLY A 102 -2.32 3.24 -16.93
N GLY A 103 -1.09 2.75 -16.79
CA GLY A 103 -0.83 1.46 -16.15
C GLY A 103 -1.14 1.46 -14.64
N LEU A 104 -1.27 0.26 -14.09
CA LEU A 104 -1.46 0.04 -12.66
C LEU A 104 -0.11 -0.14 -11.96
N ASN A 105 -0.01 0.42 -10.76
CA ASN A 105 1.05 0.09 -9.82
C ASN A 105 0.48 -0.87 -8.78
N VAL A 106 1.35 -1.69 -8.21
CA VAL A 106 1.01 -2.66 -7.17
C VAL A 106 1.86 -2.43 -5.93
N GLY A 107 1.37 -2.95 -4.81
CA GLY A 107 2.06 -2.97 -3.53
C GLY A 107 1.44 -4.03 -2.65
N ALA A 108 2.16 -4.43 -1.61
CA ALA A 108 1.72 -5.47 -0.69
C ALA A 108 2.21 -5.20 0.73
N VAL A 109 1.48 -5.76 1.69
CA VAL A 109 1.88 -5.86 3.09
C VAL A 109 1.90 -7.36 3.43
N LEU A 110 3.08 -7.89 3.74
CA LEU A 110 3.28 -9.28 4.13
C LEU A 110 3.47 -9.33 5.65
N ILE A 111 2.59 -10.06 6.34
CA ILE A 111 2.63 -10.23 7.79
C ILE A 111 3.08 -11.66 8.08
N LEU A 112 4.30 -11.80 8.58
CA LEU A 112 4.90 -13.08 8.92
C LEU A 112 4.71 -13.38 10.41
N PRO A 113 4.83 -14.65 10.82
CA PRO A 113 4.97 -14.99 12.24
C PRO A 113 6.12 -14.21 12.87
N GLU A 114 6.06 -14.02 14.19
CA GLU A 114 7.16 -13.38 14.93
C GLU A 114 8.50 -14.06 14.61
N GLY A 115 9.61 -13.35 14.74
CA GLY A 115 10.97 -13.89 14.52
C GLY A 115 11.35 -14.21 13.08
N PHE A 116 10.41 -14.23 12.14
CA PHE A 116 10.73 -14.18 10.71
C PHE A 116 11.04 -12.73 10.33
N GLU A 117 12.01 -12.54 9.45
CA GLU A 117 12.37 -11.21 8.93
C GLU A 117 12.82 -11.30 7.48
N LEU A 118 13.01 -10.14 6.84
CA LEU A 118 13.62 -10.08 5.52
C LEU A 118 15.06 -10.60 5.61
N ALA A 119 15.44 -11.49 4.70
CA ALA A 119 16.80 -12.01 4.66
C ALA A 119 17.81 -10.89 4.41
N PRO A 120 18.93 -10.86 5.14
CA PRO A 120 19.96 -9.84 4.92
C PRO A 120 20.65 -10.05 3.56
N PRO A 121 21.13 -8.98 2.89
CA PRO A 121 21.63 -9.06 1.51
C PRO A 121 22.76 -10.06 1.27
N ASN A 122 23.54 -10.39 2.30
CA ASN A 122 24.61 -11.38 2.26
C ASN A 122 24.12 -12.84 2.29
N ARG A 123 22.88 -13.10 2.71
CA ARG A 123 22.27 -14.44 2.78
C ARG A 123 21.37 -14.76 1.59
N ILE A 124 21.08 -13.76 0.74
CA ILE A 124 20.24 -13.95 -0.46
C ILE A 124 21.11 -14.49 -1.61
N SER A 125 20.70 -15.62 -2.18
CA SER A 125 21.38 -16.23 -3.34
C SER A 125 21.32 -15.32 -4.57
N PRO A 126 22.26 -15.46 -5.53
CA PRO A 126 22.24 -14.68 -6.77
C PRO A 126 20.93 -14.85 -7.56
N GLU A 127 20.39 -16.07 -7.60
CA GLU A 127 19.11 -16.39 -8.27
C GLU A 127 17.94 -15.60 -7.67
N ILE A 128 17.83 -15.58 -6.34
CA ILE A 128 16.77 -14.81 -5.66
C ILE A 128 16.95 -13.31 -5.87
N LYS A 129 18.21 -12.82 -5.87
CA LYS A 129 18.49 -11.40 -6.16
C LYS A 129 18.04 -10.99 -7.56
N GLU A 130 18.23 -11.85 -8.56
CA GLU A 130 17.77 -11.59 -9.92
C GLU A 130 16.24 -11.48 -10.00
N LYS A 131 15.51 -12.40 -9.34
CA LYS A 131 14.04 -12.35 -9.26
C LYS A 131 13.52 -11.06 -8.60
N ILE A 132 14.17 -10.64 -7.51
CA ILE A 132 13.82 -9.41 -6.79
C ILE A 132 14.14 -8.15 -7.61
N GLY A 133 15.25 -8.17 -8.35
CA GLY A 133 15.73 -7.04 -9.12
C GLY A 133 15.91 -5.78 -8.26
N ASN A 134 15.16 -4.73 -8.58
CA ASN A 134 15.26 -3.41 -7.94
C ASN A 134 14.15 -3.15 -6.91
N LEU A 135 13.47 -4.19 -6.44
CA LEU A 135 12.44 -4.05 -5.41
C LEU A 135 13.07 -3.65 -4.07
N SER A 136 12.45 -2.68 -3.40
CA SER A 136 12.89 -2.19 -2.09
C SER A 136 11.87 -2.55 -1.03
N PHE A 137 12.21 -3.52 -0.20
CA PHE A 137 11.39 -3.93 0.93
C PHE A 137 11.66 -3.05 2.15
N GLN A 138 10.62 -2.74 2.90
CA GLN A 138 10.71 -1.97 4.13
C GLN A 138 9.97 -2.69 5.25
N SER A 139 10.44 -2.57 6.49
CA SER A 139 9.65 -3.00 7.64
C SER A 139 8.53 -1.98 7.91
N TYR A 140 7.35 -2.46 8.27
CA TYR A 140 6.20 -1.61 8.57
C TYR A 140 6.50 -0.61 9.71
N ARG A 141 7.27 -1.06 10.71
CA ARG A 141 7.85 -0.24 11.79
C ARG A 141 9.28 -0.71 12.07
N PRO A 142 10.16 0.14 12.65
CA PRO A 142 11.50 -0.27 13.06
C PRO A 142 11.54 -1.52 13.95
N ASN A 143 10.55 -1.65 14.85
CA ASN A 143 10.47 -2.75 15.81
C ASN A 143 9.62 -3.93 15.31
N LYS A 144 9.01 -3.84 14.13
CA LYS A 144 8.13 -4.88 13.55
C LYS A 144 8.74 -5.43 12.27
N LYS A 145 9.83 -6.18 12.42
CA LYS A 145 10.60 -6.73 11.30
C LYS A 145 9.88 -7.83 10.52
N ASN A 146 8.96 -8.54 11.18
CA ASN A 146 8.12 -9.57 10.58
C ASN A 146 6.97 -9.02 9.72
N ILE A 147 6.79 -7.69 9.69
CA ILE A 147 5.79 -7.05 8.83
C ILE A 147 6.53 -6.27 7.75
N ILE A 148 6.40 -6.72 6.52
CA ILE A 148 7.16 -6.19 5.37
C ILE A 148 6.20 -5.49 4.42
N VAL A 149 6.58 -4.30 3.95
CA VAL A 149 5.85 -3.52 2.96
C VAL A 149 6.67 -3.35 1.69
N ILE A 150 5.99 -3.35 0.56
CA ILE A 150 6.56 -3.12 -0.78
C ILE A 150 5.58 -2.27 -1.60
N GLY A 151 6.12 -1.39 -2.44
CA GLY A 151 5.35 -0.61 -3.39
C GLY A 151 5.20 0.87 -3.01
N PRO A 152 4.72 1.71 -3.95
CA PRO A 152 4.20 1.33 -5.27
C PRO A 152 5.29 0.91 -6.26
N VAL A 153 5.06 -0.16 -7.02
CA VAL A 153 5.93 -0.60 -8.13
C VAL A 153 5.13 -0.89 -9.40
N PRO A 154 5.72 -0.83 -10.60
CA PRO A 154 4.99 -1.06 -11.86
C PRO A 154 4.37 -2.46 -11.93
N GLY A 155 3.04 -2.55 -11.94
CA GLY A 155 2.30 -3.82 -11.94
C GLY A 155 2.55 -4.67 -13.18
N GLN A 156 2.85 -4.02 -14.32
CA GLN A 156 3.15 -4.71 -15.57
C GLN A 156 4.40 -5.61 -15.45
N LYS A 157 5.35 -5.20 -14.61
CA LYS A 157 6.62 -5.91 -14.38
C LYS A 157 6.53 -6.81 -13.16
N TYR A 158 5.84 -6.37 -12.11
CA TYR A 158 5.85 -7.00 -10.79
C TYR A 158 4.46 -7.51 -10.37
N SER A 159 3.77 -8.26 -11.24
CA SER A 159 2.54 -8.96 -10.82
C SER A 159 2.82 -10.10 -9.86
N GLU A 160 4.06 -10.59 -9.85
CA GLU A 160 4.57 -11.56 -8.90
C GLU A 160 5.72 -10.90 -8.15
N ILE A 161 5.67 -10.98 -6.82
CA ILE A 161 6.66 -10.36 -5.92
C ILE A 161 7.24 -11.46 -5.05
N THR A 162 8.53 -11.74 -5.24
CA THR A 162 9.27 -12.69 -4.40
C THR A 162 9.85 -11.98 -3.19
N PHE A 163 9.47 -12.42 -1.99
CA PHE A 163 10.02 -11.95 -0.73
C PHE A 163 11.08 -12.95 -0.23
N PRO A 164 12.34 -12.52 -0.03
CA PRO A 164 13.37 -13.37 0.57
C PRO A 164 13.21 -13.36 2.09
N ILE A 165 12.66 -14.41 2.67
CA ILE A 165 12.38 -14.47 4.10
C ILE A 165 13.43 -15.33 4.80
N LEU A 166 14.02 -14.80 5.87
CA LEU A 166 14.83 -15.55 6.80
C LEU A 166 13.93 -16.09 7.91
N SER A 167 13.93 -17.41 8.05
CA SER A 167 13.28 -18.10 9.16
C SER A 167 14.04 -17.88 10.47
N GLN A 168 13.32 -18.02 11.58
CA GLN A 168 13.90 -17.92 12.91
C GLN A 168 15.09 -18.87 13.08
N THR A 169 16.17 -18.35 13.66
CA THR A 169 17.14 -19.21 14.34
C THR A 169 16.48 -19.73 15.62
N PRO A 170 16.42 -21.05 15.85
CA PRO A 170 15.91 -21.56 17.09
C PRO A 170 16.92 -21.14 18.16
N LEU A 171 16.52 -20.20 19.02
CA LEU A 171 17.35 -19.85 20.16
C LEU A 171 17.57 -21.12 20.97
N LEU A 172 18.83 -21.37 21.33
CA LEU A 172 19.28 -22.29 22.39
C LEU A 172 18.75 -21.84 23.78
N ARG A 173 17.46 -21.48 23.87
CA ARG A 173 16.87 -20.84 25.05
C ARG A 173 15.41 -21.26 25.22
N LYS A 174 15.21 -22.56 25.41
CA LYS A 174 14.11 -23.13 26.20
C LYS A 174 14.40 -24.57 26.68
N MET A 175 15.67 -24.86 27.01
CA MET A 175 16.08 -26.12 27.67
C MET A 175 16.52 -25.91 29.13
N PHE A 176 16.22 -24.75 29.72
CA PHE A 176 16.37 -24.52 31.16
C PHE A 176 15.19 -23.71 31.68
N THR A 177 14.08 -24.39 31.97
CA THR A 177 13.25 -24.11 33.14
C THR A 177 12.62 -25.43 33.55
N SER A 178 13.10 -25.96 34.68
CA SER A 178 12.47 -27.00 35.50
C SER A 178 11.04 -26.64 35.88
#